data_AF-A0A5J4Q0P4-F1
#
_entry.id   AF-A0A5J4Q0P4-F1
#
_cell.length_a   1.000
_cell.length_b   1.000
_cell.length_c   1.000
_cell.angle_alpha   90.00
_cell.angle_beta   90.00
_cell.angle_gamma   90.00
#
_symmetry.space_group_name_H-M   'P 1'
#
loop_
_entity.id
_entity.type
_entity.pdbx_description
1 polymer ?
#
loop_
_entity_poly.entity_id
_entity_poly.type
_entity_poly.pdbx_seq_one_letter_code
_entity_poly.pdbx_strand_id
1 'polypeptide(L)'
;MCYEQQQETHLTREPRYQIDALLQAKKSQKEIADIIVKDKSVIRRELSRNSHKRGYSARFVQEYADLRKERFRCKRKFTQAIKDQVIKKLTEEQW
;
A
#
# COMPACT_ATOMS: atom_id res chain seq x y z
N MET A 1 8.75 25.33 -20.35
CA MET A 1 7.64 25.03 -19.44
C MET A 1 8.14 24.10 -18.36
N CYS A 2 8.40 24.62 -17.16
CA CYS A 2 8.90 23.84 -16.03
C CYS A 2 7.72 23.07 -15.43
N TYR A 3 7.64 21.77 -15.69
CA TYR A 3 6.68 20.91 -14.99
C TYR A 3 7.12 20.79 -13.53
N GLU A 4 6.35 21.37 -12.62
CA GLU A 4 6.53 21.21 -11.19
C GLU A 4 6.13 19.77 -10.82
N GLN A 5 7.13 18.88 -10.83
CA GLN A 5 6.97 17.47 -10.50
C GLN A 5 6.70 17.37 -8.99
N GLN A 6 5.44 17.20 -8.59
CA GLN A 6 5.11 16.90 -7.21
C GLN A 6 5.83 15.61 -6.78
N GLN A 7 6.86 15.78 -5.95
CA GLN A 7 7.59 14.69 -5.32
C GLN A 7 6.74 14.14 -4.17
N GLU A 8 5.61 13.52 -4.51
CA GLU A 8 4.86 12.75 -3.53
C GLU A 8 5.72 11.59 -3.03
N THR A 9 5.83 11.48 -1.70
CA THR A 9 6.59 10.42 -1.03
C THR A 9 5.97 9.04 -1.28
N HIS A 10 4.69 8.99 -1.63
CA HIS A 10 3.94 7.78 -1.92
C HIS A 10 3.36 7.81 -3.33
N LEU A 11 3.37 6.66 -4.03
CA LEU A 11 2.66 6.56 -5.31
C LEU A 11 1.16 6.72 -5.07
N THR A 12 0.58 7.72 -5.72
CA THR A 12 -0.85 7.96 -5.80
C THR A 12 -1.55 6.90 -6.64
N ARG A 13 -2.88 6.94 -6.65
CA ARG A 13 -3.72 5.98 -7.36
C ARG A 13 -3.36 5.91 -8.85
N GLU A 14 -3.24 7.04 -9.52
CA GLU A 14 -3.01 7.14 -10.97
C GLU A 14 -1.71 6.44 -11.44
N PRO A 15 -0.52 6.73 -10.87
CA PRO A 15 0.71 6.01 -11.19
C PRO A 15 0.59 4.49 -11.04
N ARG A 16 -0.16 3.99 -10.05
CA ARG A 16 -0.32 2.53 -9.86
C ARG A 16 -1.07 1.89 -11.01
N TYR A 17 -2.14 2.54 -11.49
CA TYR A 17 -2.88 2.04 -12.66
C TYR A 17 -2.03 2.10 -13.93
N GLN A 18 -1.20 3.14 -14.09
CA GLN A 18 -0.26 3.22 -15.21
C GLN A 18 0.78 2.10 -15.16
N ILE A 19 1.37 1.83 -13.99
CA ILE A 19 2.31 0.70 -13.80
C ILE A 19 1.64 -0.61 -14.18
N ASP A 20 0.42 -0.86 -13.69
CA ASP A 20 -0.30 -2.11 -13.97
C ASP A 20 -0.56 -2.28 -15.47
N ALA A 21 -1.08 -1.25 -16.14
CA ALA A 21 -1.30 -1.28 -17.59
C ALA A 21 0.00 -1.54 -18.39
N LEU A 22 1.11 -0.91 -17.99
CA LEU A 22 2.40 -1.10 -18.66
C LEU A 22 3.01 -2.48 -18.39
N LEU A 23 2.78 -3.05 -17.20
CA LEU A 23 3.16 -4.43 -16.90
C LEU A 23 2.36 -5.43 -17.75
N GLN A 24 1.05 -5.19 -17.95
CA GLN A 24 0.26 -6.00 -18.88
C GLN A 24 0.77 -5.88 -20.31
N ALA A 25 1.26 -4.70 -20.71
CA ALA A 25 1.94 -4.48 -21.98
C ALA A 25 3.38 -5.05 -22.04
N LYS A 26 3.80 -5.82 -21.03
CA LYS A 26 5.12 -6.46 -20.91
C LYS A 26 6.31 -5.50 -20.99
N LYS A 27 6.12 -4.24 -20.56
CA LYS A 27 7.19 -3.25 -20.49
C LYS A 27 8.17 -3.56 -19.36
N SER A 28 9.43 -3.24 -19.59
CA SER A 28 10.47 -3.37 -18.56
C SER A 28 10.32 -2.29 -17.48
N GLN A 29 10.84 -2.55 -16.28
CA GLN A 29 10.81 -1.56 -15.19
C GLN A 29 11.52 -0.24 -15.54
N LYS A 30 12.50 -0.29 -16.46
CA LYS A 30 13.21 0.91 -16.94
C LYS A 30 12.28 1.75 -17.83
N GLU A 31 11.65 1.13 -18.82
CA GLU A 31 10.67 1.83 -19.67
C GLU A 31 9.50 2.40 -18.87
N ILE A 32 9.00 1.66 -17.87
CA ILE A 32 7.93 2.13 -16.99
C ILE A 32 8.37 3.38 -16.21
N ALA A 33 9.59 3.37 -15.69
CA ALA A 33 10.18 4.53 -15.01
C ALA A 33 10.31 5.74 -15.93
N ASP A 34 10.76 5.53 -17.17
CA ASP A 34 10.91 6.59 -18.16
C ASP A 34 9.54 7.19 -18.56
N ILE A 35 8.51 6.35 -18.73
CA ILE A 35 7.14 6.77 -19.10
C ILE A 35 6.46 7.55 -17.97
N ILE A 36 6.56 7.05 -16.73
CA ILE A 36 5.93 7.67 -15.55
C ILE A 36 6.78 8.83 -15.00
N VAL A 37 7.97 9.06 -15.58
CA VAL A 37 8.93 10.09 -15.18
C VAL A 37 9.28 9.94 -13.69
N LYS A 38 9.64 8.71 -13.28
CA LYS A 38 10.07 8.36 -11.92
C LYS A 38 11.33 7.52 -11.97
N ASP A 39 12.10 7.54 -10.89
CA ASP A 39 13.28 6.68 -10.80
C ASP A 39 12.90 5.20 -10.86
N LYS A 40 13.71 4.40 -11.56
CA LYS A 40 13.60 2.93 -11.56
C LYS A 40 13.56 2.33 -10.15
N SER A 41 14.24 2.96 -9.19
CA SER A 41 14.25 2.55 -7.79
C SER A 41 12.86 2.69 -7.12
N VAL A 42 12.05 3.65 -7.55
CA VAL A 42 10.68 3.86 -7.08
C VAL A 42 9.79 2.73 -7.59
N ILE A 43 9.85 2.44 -8.89
CA ILE A 43 9.09 1.33 -9.50
C ILE A 43 9.47 0.00 -8.86
N ARG A 44 10.77 -0.29 -8.69
CA ARG A 44 11.23 -1.53 -8.03
C ARG A 44 10.66 -1.68 -6.62
N ARG A 45 10.70 -0.61 -5.82
CA ARG A 45 10.18 -0.62 -4.44
C ARG A 45 8.66 -0.79 -4.41
N GLU A 46 7.95 -0.13 -5.31
CA GLU A 46 6.50 -0.27 -5.46
C GLU A 46 6.12 -1.72 -5.75
N LEU A 47 6.74 -2.32 -6.77
CA LEU A 47 6.48 -3.72 -7.14
C LEU A 47 6.84 -4.66 -5.99
N SER A 48 8.00 -4.48 -5.37
CA SER A 48 8.43 -5.34 -4.26
C SER A 48 7.49 -5.29 -3.04
N ARG A 49 6.91 -4.12 -2.74
CA ARG A 49 6.05 -3.94 -1.57
C ARG A 49 4.60 -4.38 -1.82
N ASN A 50 4.13 -4.20 -3.04
CA ASN A 50 2.70 -4.31 -3.37
C ASN A 50 2.36 -5.43 -4.35
N SER A 51 3.34 -6.21 -4.82
CA SER A 51 3.07 -7.45 -5.56
C SER A 51 2.59 -8.56 -4.63
N HIS A 52 1.73 -9.42 -5.16
CA HIS A 52 1.26 -10.64 -4.50
C HIS A 52 1.61 -11.87 -5.34
N LYS A 53 1.25 -13.06 -4.87
CA LYS A 53 1.57 -14.35 -5.53
C LYS A 53 1.16 -14.45 -7.02
N ARG A 54 0.22 -13.61 -7.47
CA ARG A 54 -0.32 -13.60 -8.85
C ARG A 54 0.18 -12.41 -9.67
N GLY A 55 1.14 -11.63 -9.16
CA GLY A 55 1.67 -10.44 -9.81
C GLY A 55 1.26 -9.14 -9.13
N TYR A 56 1.33 -8.06 -9.90
CA TYR A 56 0.91 -6.72 -9.49
C TYR A 56 -0.50 -6.45 -10.00
N SER A 57 -1.34 -5.79 -9.20
CA SER A 57 -2.68 -5.37 -9.61
C SER A 57 -3.07 -4.09 -8.89
N ALA A 58 -3.21 -2.99 -9.63
CA ALA A 58 -3.42 -1.66 -9.07
C ALA A 58 -4.65 -1.59 -8.17
N ARG A 59 -5.71 -2.34 -8.51
CA ARG A 59 -6.95 -2.42 -7.73
C ARG A 59 -6.68 -2.94 -6.32
N PHE A 60 -5.99 -4.08 -6.20
CA PHE A 60 -5.66 -4.66 -4.89
C PHE A 60 -4.68 -3.79 -4.12
N VAL A 61 -3.68 -3.20 -4.80
CA VAL A 61 -2.73 -2.29 -4.14
C VAL A 61 -3.45 -1.10 -3.51
N GLN A 62 -4.41 -0.50 -4.24
CA GLN A 62 -5.21 0.61 -3.74
C GLN A 62 -6.08 0.18 -2.56
N GLU A 63 -6.79 -0.94 -2.69
CA GLU A 63 -7.62 -1.50 -1.63
C GLU A 63 -6.82 -1.75 -0.35
N TYR A 64 -5.63 -2.37 -0.44
CA TYR A 64 -4.76 -2.57 0.72
C TYR A 64 -4.27 -1.25 1.33
N ALA A 65 -4.00 -0.24 0.52
CA ALA A 65 -3.62 1.07 1.02
C ALA A 65 -4.78 1.71 1.81
N ASP A 66 -6.01 1.58 1.31
CA ASP A 66 -7.20 2.12 1.96
C ASP A 66 -7.57 1.33 3.22
N LEU A 67 -7.46 0.00 3.21
CA LEU A 67 -7.61 -0.84 4.40
C LEU A 67 -6.60 -0.49 5.50
N ARG A 68 -5.34 -0.19 5.13
CA ARG A 68 -4.34 0.29 6.10
C ARG A 68 -4.76 1.64 6.67
N LYS A 69 -5.18 2.59 5.83
CA LYS A 69 -5.68 3.89 6.31
C LYS A 69 -6.87 3.72 7.26
N GLU A 70 -7.84 2.89 6.92
CA GLU A 70 -9.01 2.65 7.76
C GLU A 70 -8.63 1.98 9.10
N ARG A 71 -7.72 1.00 9.06
CA ARG A 71 -7.23 0.32 10.28
C ARG A 71 -6.63 1.30 11.29
N PHE A 72 -5.96 2.35 10.81
CA PHE A 72 -5.30 3.37 11.64
C PHE A 72 -6.10 4.68 11.76
N ARG A 73 -7.34 4.72 11.28
CA ARG A 73 -8.19 5.93 11.28
C ARG A 73 -8.49 6.44 12.68
N CYS A 74 -8.68 5.55 13.64
CA CYS A 74 -8.95 5.90 15.03
C CYS A 74 -7.74 5.60 15.93
N LYS A 75 -7.52 6.45 16.94
CA LYS A 75 -6.49 6.23 17.96
C LYS A 75 -6.89 5.03 18.81
N ARG A 76 -6.30 3.87 18.52
CA ARG A 76 -6.49 2.65 19.29
C ARG A 76 -5.53 2.66 20.47
N LYS A 77 -6.04 2.91 21.67
CA LYS A 77 -5.29 2.70 22.92
C LYS A 77 -5.80 1.44 23.60
N PHE A 78 -4.88 0.65 24.13
CA PHE A 78 -5.23 -0.46 25.02
C PHE A 78 -5.59 0.12 26.38
N THR A 79 -6.82 0.64 26.48
CA THR A 79 -7.36 1.27 27.68
C THR A 79 -7.50 0.26 28.82
N GLN A 80 -7.50 0.75 30.05
CA GLN A 80 -7.65 -0.11 31.23
C GLN A 80 -8.93 -0.95 31.16
N ALA A 81 -10.06 -0.38 30.73
CA ALA A 81 -11.30 -1.13 30.53
C ALA A 81 -11.16 -2.32 29.55
N ILE A 82 -10.30 -2.22 28.53
CA ILE A 82 -10.04 -3.33 27.60
C ILE A 82 -9.13 -4.36 28.27
N LYS A 83 -8.13 -3.94 29.05
CA LYS A 83 -7.30 -4.84 29.86
C LYS A 83 -8.14 -5.68 30.81
N ASP A 84 -9.05 -5.02 31.53
CA ASP A 84 -9.90 -5.68 32.52
C ASP A 84 -10.84 -6.69 31.84
N GLN A 85 -11.39 -6.35 30.67
CA GLN A 85 -12.16 -7.30 29.84
C GLN A 85 -11.32 -8.50 29.38
N VAL A 86 -10.08 -8.27 28.93
CA VAL A 86 -9.18 -9.36 28.49
C VAL A 86 -8.86 -10.28 29.66
N ILE A 87 -8.50 -9.74 30.83
CA ILE A 87 -8.20 -10.52 32.05
C ILE A 87 -9.41 -11.33 32.47
N LYS A 88 -10.60 -10.71 32.49
CA LYS A 88 -11.85 -11.40 32.82
C LYS A 88 -12.09 -12.61 31.93
N LYS A 89 -11.99 -12.43 30.61
CA LYS A 89 -12.15 -13.51 29.62
C LYS A 89 -11.10 -14.61 29.77
N LEU A 90 -9.84 -14.24 30.01
CA LEU A 90 -8.76 -15.20 30.25
C LEU A 90 -8.92 -15.97 31.56
N THR A 91 -9.70 -15.49 32.53
CA THR A 91 -9.85 -16.13 33.84
C THR A 91 -11.13 -16.96 33.92
N GLU A 92 -12.22 -16.49 33.29
CA GLU A 92 -13.56 -17.09 33.41
C GLU A 92 -13.93 -18.01 32.23
N GLU A 93 -13.35 -17.82 31.04
CA GLU A 93 -13.69 -18.58 29.82
C GLU A 93 -12.59 -19.58 29.41
N GLN A 94 -11.63 -19.88 30.31
CA GLN A 94 -10.63 -20.95 30.11
C GLN A 94 -11.30 -22.33 30.25
N TRP A 95 -11.33 -23.09 29.15
CA TRP A 95 -11.53 -24.54 29.18
C TRP A 95 -10.20 -25.26 29.35
#